data_AF-A0A7K0ELC9-F1
#
_entry.id   AF-A0A7K0ELC9-F1
#
_cell.length_a   1.000
_cell.length_b   1.000
_cell.length_c   1.000
_cell.angle_alpha   90.00
_cell.angle_beta   90.00
_cell.angle_gamma   90.00
#
_symmetry.space_group_name_H-M   'P 1'
#
loop_
_entity.id
_entity.type
_entity.pdbx_description
1 polymer ?
#
loop_
_entity_poly.entity_id
_entity_poly.type
_entity_poly.pdbx_seq_one_letter_code
_entity_poly.pdbx_strand_id
1 'polypeptide(L)'
;MKAIGGLFLFVSLLISSGKLLAETGPTGKPTTAPAFLGLTLLGNPSLSFSTVSHYQNGVSVDHATVNLSVALGVAWSLQIRALDDLRYQSNSIPVSSIGVQSINLATRPEIFLSTTNQTLSTGLAAALFSRDVTIRYRAVGGTPFLKPGGTYTTTLVISYTAL
;
A
#
# COMPACT_ATOMS: atom_id res chain seq x y z
N MET A 1 -40.87 48.09 -11.03
CA MET A 1 -39.85 48.22 -12.09
C MET A 1 -39.67 46.86 -12.76
N LYS A 2 -39.86 46.83 -14.09
CA LYS A 2 -39.49 45.81 -15.10
C LYS A 2 -39.40 44.33 -14.66
N ALA A 3 -40.42 43.58 -15.08
CA ALA A 3 -40.30 42.15 -15.43
C ALA A 3 -39.50 41.99 -16.74
N ILE A 4 -38.91 40.80 -16.96
CA ILE A 4 -38.42 40.12 -18.19
C ILE A 4 -37.34 39.14 -17.68
N GLY A 5 -37.30 37.85 -17.96
CA GLY A 5 -38.03 36.96 -18.86
C GLY A 5 -37.25 35.64 -18.85
N GLY A 6 -37.94 34.52 -18.65
CA GLY A 6 -37.31 33.20 -18.57
C GLY A 6 -36.77 32.73 -19.92
N LEU A 7 -35.68 31.96 -19.87
CA LEU A 7 -35.21 31.17 -21.00
C LEU A 7 -34.93 29.75 -20.51
N PHE A 8 -35.94 28.89 -20.64
CA PHE A 8 -35.80 27.44 -20.53
C PHE A 8 -35.25 26.92 -21.87
N LEU A 9 -33.99 26.48 -21.88
CA LEU A 9 -33.39 25.83 -23.05
C LEU A 9 -33.72 24.32 -22.99
N PHE A 10 -34.73 23.89 -23.75
CA PHE A 10 -34.98 22.49 -24.05
C PHE A 10 -33.98 22.05 -25.13
N VAL A 11 -32.91 21.35 -24.73
CA VAL A 11 -32.03 20.66 -25.69
C VAL A 11 -32.65 19.29 -25.98
N SER A 12 -33.32 19.19 -27.13
CA SER A 12 -33.77 17.93 -27.70
C SER A 12 -32.57 17.11 -28.17
N LEU A 13 -32.25 16.03 -27.46
CA LEU A 13 -31.27 15.04 -27.89
C LEU A 13 -31.92 14.14 -28.97
N LEU A 14 -31.60 14.40 -30.23
CA LEU A 14 -31.93 13.52 -31.35
C LEU A 14 -31.17 12.19 -31.20
N ILE A 15 -31.89 11.13 -30.85
CA ILE A 15 -31.40 9.75 -30.90
C ILE A 15 -31.40 9.33 -32.37
N SER A 16 -30.29 9.51 -33.07
CA SER A 16 -30.10 8.89 -34.38
C SER A 16 -29.85 7.40 -34.19
N SER A 17 -30.83 6.57 -34.56
CA SER A 17 -30.70 5.11 -34.63
C SER A 17 -29.75 4.72 -35.76
N GLY A 18 -28.45 4.77 -35.49
CA GLY A 18 -27.46 4.10 -36.32
C GLY A 18 -27.72 2.59 -36.26
N LYS A 19 -28.06 1.99 -37.39
CA LYS A 19 -28.15 0.53 -37.52
C LYS A 19 -26.77 -0.06 -37.21
N LEU A 20 -26.63 -0.69 -36.04
CA LEU A 20 -25.48 -1.52 -35.71
C LEU A 20 -25.46 -2.71 -36.69
N LEU A 21 -24.55 -2.65 -37.66
CA LEU A 21 -24.15 -3.81 -38.42
C LEU A 21 -23.38 -4.72 -37.46
N ALA A 22 -23.91 -5.92 -37.22
CA ALA A 22 -23.19 -6.96 -36.50
C ALA A 22 -22.01 -7.41 -37.35
N GLU A 23 -20.80 -7.01 -36.97
CA GLU A 23 -19.57 -7.51 -37.56
C GLU A 23 -19.36 -8.97 -37.11
N THR A 24 -19.73 -9.92 -37.96
CA THR A 24 -19.32 -11.32 -37.84
C THR A 24 -17.91 -11.47 -38.43
N GLY A 25 -16.92 -10.89 -37.74
CA GLY A 25 -15.48 -11.09 -37.96
C GLY A 25 -14.90 -12.03 -36.91
N PRO A 26 -13.75 -12.67 -37.15
CA PRO A 26 -13.37 -13.93 -36.52
C PRO A 26 -13.31 -13.78 -35.01
N THR A 27 -13.74 -14.83 -34.31
CA THR A 27 -13.65 -15.08 -32.87
C THR A 27 -12.18 -14.96 -32.42
N GLY A 28 -11.71 -13.74 -32.32
CA GLY A 28 -10.51 -13.40 -31.59
C GLY A 28 -10.77 -13.86 -30.17
N LYS A 29 -10.00 -14.87 -29.72
CA LYS A 29 -9.94 -15.24 -28.31
C LYS A 29 -9.87 -13.93 -27.52
N PRO A 30 -10.61 -13.77 -26.40
CA PRO A 30 -10.45 -12.60 -25.56
C PRO A 30 -8.95 -12.49 -25.27
N THR A 31 -8.31 -11.47 -25.86
CA THR A 31 -6.90 -11.23 -25.65
C THR A 31 -6.83 -10.82 -24.20
N THR A 32 -6.37 -11.74 -23.36
CA THR A 32 -6.24 -11.53 -21.92
C THR A 32 -5.51 -10.21 -21.73
N ALA A 33 -6.23 -9.21 -21.21
CA ALA A 33 -5.61 -7.94 -20.88
C ALA A 33 -4.43 -8.25 -19.96
N PRO A 34 -3.23 -7.69 -20.21
CA PRO A 34 -2.07 -8.01 -19.38
C PRO A 34 -2.42 -7.67 -17.93
N ALA A 35 -2.32 -8.68 -17.06
CA ALA A 35 -2.46 -8.50 -15.63
C ALA A 35 -1.31 -7.60 -15.16
N PHE A 36 -1.57 -6.30 -15.06
CA PHE A 36 -0.60 -5.34 -14.57
C PHE A 36 -0.63 -5.35 -13.05
N LEU A 37 0.52 -5.67 -12.44
CA LEU A 37 0.76 -5.45 -11.03
C LEU A 37 2.06 -4.66 -10.89
N GLY A 38 1.96 -3.48 -10.31
CA GLY A 38 3.07 -2.55 -10.11
C GLY A 38 3.24 -2.19 -8.65
N LEU A 39 4.49 -2.05 -8.21
CA LEU A 39 4.85 -1.59 -6.87
C LEU A 39 5.90 -0.48 -6.99
N THR A 40 5.62 0.66 -6.35
CA THR A 40 6.56 1.78 -6.27
C THR A 40 6.81 2.13 -4.81
N LEU A 41 8.08 2.26 -4.41
CA LEU A 41 8.42 2.74 -3.07
C LEU A 41 8.27 4.26 -3.02
N LEU A 42 7.57 4.76 -2.01
CA LEU A 42 7.27 6.19 -1.84
C LEU A 42 8.23 6.89 -0.87
N GLY A 43 8.81 6.14 0.08
CA GLY A 43 9.73 6.71 1.06
C GLY A 43 10.20 5.72 2.11
N ASN A 44 11.03 6.21 3.03
CA ASN A 44 11.62 5.43 4.12
C ASN A 44 10.99 5.84 5.46
N PRO A 45 10.32 4.93 6.19
CA PRO A 45 9.76 5.24 7.50
C PRO A 45 10.87 5.45 8.55
N SER A 46 10.63 6.34 9.51
CA SER A 46 11.54 6.60 10.64
C SER A 46 10.79 6.64 11.97
N LEU A 47 11.35 5.98 12.99
CA LEU A 47 10.84 5.99 14.37
C LEU A 47 11.84 6.74 15.27
N SER A 48 11.36 7.69 16.07
CA SER A 48 12.21 8.55 16.90
C SER A 48 11.97 8.34 18.40
N PHE A 49 13.03 8.00 19.12
CA PHE A 49 13.04 7.84 20.57
C PHE A 49 13.71 9.05 21.21
N SER A 50 12.93 9.86 21.95
CA SER A 50 13.43 11.11 22.56
C SER A 50 13.05 11.27 24.03
N THR A 51 12.09 10.48 24.52
CA THR A 51 11.61 10.54 25.91
C THR A 51 11.69 9.18 26.58
N VAL A 52 11.77 9.15 27.91
CA VAL A 52 11.73 7.90 28.70
C VAL A 52 10.47 7.09 28.38
N SER A 53 9.34 7.76 28.15
CA SER A 53 8.09 7.10 27.76
C SER A 53 8.22 6.34 26.44
N HIS A 54 8.95 6.88 25.44
CA HIS A 54 9.19 6.17 24.18
C HIS A 54 9.98 4.88 24.42
N TYR A 55 11.01 4.93 25.27
CA TYR A 55 11.78 3.74 25.62
C TYR A 55 10.97 2.71 26.41
N GLN A 56 9.98 3.12 27.20
CA GLN A 56 9.15 2.21 27.99
C GLN A 56 8.00 1.59 27.18
N ASN A 57 7.29 2.41 26.41
CA ASN A 57 6.03 2.03 25.76
C ASN A 57 6.18 1.80 24.26
N GLY A 58 7.30 2.21 23.68
CA GLY A 58 7.50 2.21 22.24
C GLY A 58 7.00 3.46 21.54
N VAL A 59 7.09 3.44 20.21
CA VAL A 59 6.67 4.53 19.32
C VAL A 59 6.02 3.92 18.09
N SER A 60 4.96 4.56 17.59
CA SER A 60 4.29 4.18 16.34
C SER A 60 4.31 5.33 15.34
N VAL A 61 4.45 5.00 14.05
CA VAL A 61 4.32 5.94 12.93
C VAL A 61 3.53 5.30 11.81
N ASP A 62 2.57 6.05 11.25
CA ASP A 62 1.85 5.64 10.05
C ASP A 62 2.52 6.33 8.85
N HIS A 63 2.95 5.54 7.87
CA HIS A 63 3.70 6.04 6.72
C HIS A 63 3.19 5.44 5.41
N ALA A 64 2.96 6.28 4.39
CA ALA A 64 2.65 5.83 3.04
C ALA A 64 3.93 5.32 2.38
N THR A 65 4.21 4.03 2.52
CA THR A 65 5.51 3.46 2.13
C THR A 65 5.53 3.00 0.68
N VAL A 66 4.43 2.47 0.17
CA VAL A 66 4.38 1.92 -1.19
C VAL A 66 3.11 2.34 -1.92
N ASN A 67 3.21 2.61 -3.21
CA ASN A 67 2.04 2.66 -4.10
C ASN A 67 1.88 1.28 -4.74
N LEU A 68 0.70 0.68 -4.56
CA LEU A 68 0.33 -0.61 -5.11
C LEU A 68 -0.69 -0.40 -6.24
N SER A 69 -0.35 -0.90 -7.42
CA SER A 69 -1.23 -0.89 -8.60
C SER A 69 -1.59 -2.33 -8.99
N VAL A 70 -2.87 -2.66 -9.04
CA VAL A 70 -3.36 -4.02 -9.32
C VAL A 70 -4.50 -3.99 -10.33
N ALA A 71 -4.39 -4.81 -11.38
CA ALA A 71 -5.43 -5.01 -12.38
C ALA A 71 -6.67 -5.73 -11.82
N LEU A 72 -7.83 -5.46 -12.42
CA LEU A 72 -9.10 -6.11 -12.10
C LEU A 72 -8.98 -7.64 -12.22
N GLY A 73 -9.54 -8.34 -11.23
CA GLY A 73 -9.63 -9.80 -11.20
C GLY A 73 -8.36 -10.50 -10.75
N VAL A 74 -7.30 -9.76 -10.44
CA VAL A 74 -6.03 -10.33 -9.97
C VAL A 74 -6.06 -10.52 -8.45
N ALA A 75 -5.86 -11.76 -8.01
CA ALA A 75 -5.54 -12.04 -6.62
C ALA A 75 -4.08 -11.65 -6.34
N TRP A 76 -3.81 -11.06 -5.18
CA TRP A 76 -2.50 -10.50 -4.88
C TRP A 76 -2.08 -10.73 -3.43
N SER A 77 -0.78 -10.73 -3.23
CA SER A 77 -0.14 -10.79 -1.91
C SER A 77 0.99 -9.77 -1.82
N LEU A 78 0.95 -8.93 -0.80
CA LEU A 78 1.99 -8.00 -0.41
C LEU A 78 2.77 -8.61 0.76
N GLN A 79 4.07 -8.78 0.56
CA GLN A 79 4.97 -9.36 1.54
C GLN A 79 6.04 -8.37 1.95
N ILE A 80 6.53 -8.53 3.17
CA ILE A 80 7.57 -7.71 3.76
C ILE A 80 8.55 -8.58 4.53
N ARG A 81 9.83 -8.20 4.52
CA ARG A 81 10.86 -8.69 5.43
C ARG A 81 11.93 -7.62 5.61
N ALA A 82 12.76 -7.76 6.64
CA ALA A 82 14.02 -7.03 6.73
C ALA A 82 15.18 -7.84 6.15
N LEU A 83 16.25 -7.16 5.75
CA LEU A 83 17.50 -7.85 5.37
C LEU A 83 18.29 -8.32 6.59
N ASP A 84 18.33 -7.52 7.65
CA ASP A 84 19.03 -7.79 8.92
C ASP A 84 18.38 -6.99 10.07
N ASP A 85 18.89 -7.15 11.28
CA ASP A 85 18.66 -6.25 12.41
C ASP A 85 18.99 -4.79 12.09
N LEU A 86 18.43 -3.86 12.86
CA LEU A 86 18.79 -2.46 12.70
C LEU A 86 20.21 -2.25 13.25
N ARG A 87 21.09 -1.65 12.45
CA ARG A 87 22.52 -1.49 12.78
C ARG A 87 22.90 -0.03 13.00
N TYR A 88 23.77 0.20 13.97
CA TYR A 88 24.51 1.44 14.17
C TYR A 88 25.87 1.13 14.79
N GLN A 89 26.95 1.33 14.03
CA GLN A 89 28.30 0.91 14.42
C GLN A 89 28.34 -0.58 14.80
N SER A 90 28.86 -0.93 15.98
CA SER A 90 28.87 -2.30 16.52
C SER A 90 27.58 -2.71 17.22
N ASN A 91 26.60 -1.81 17.34
CA ASN A 91 25.35 -2.07 18.04
C ASN A 91 24.26 -2.53 17.08
N SER A 92 23.41 -3.46 17.54
CA SER A 92 22.21 -3.89 16.82
C SER A 92 20.96 -3.83 17.69
N ILE A 93 19.82 -3.60 17.03
CA ILE A 93 18.48 -3.73 17.59
C ILE A 93 17.77 -4.83 16.79
N PRO A 94 17.28 -5.90 17.45
CA PRO A 94 16.56 -6.98 16.79
C PRO A 94 15.38 -6.46 15.97
N VAL A 95 15.29 -6.84 14.70
CA VAL A 95 14.17 -6.39 13.85
C VAL A 95 12.81 -6.89 14.36
N SER A 96 12.80 -8.00 15.10
CA SER A 96 11.61 -8.52 15.80
C SER A 96 11.03 -7.55 16.84
N SER A 97 11.75 -6.49 17.20
CA SER A 97 11.24 -5.41 18.06
C SER A 97 10.38 -4.39 17.31
N ILE A 98 10.23 -4.55 15.99
CA ILE A 98 9.46 -3.67 15.11
C ILE A 98 8.24 -4.42 14.58
N GLY A 99 7.05 -4.01 15.01
CA GLY A 99 5.75 -4.38 14.45
C GLY A 99 5.43 -3.59 13.19
N VAL A 100 4.76 -4.25 12.24
CA VAL A 100 4.22 -3.64 11.03
C VAL A 100 2.77 -4.07 10.81
N GLN A 101 1.96 -3.13 10.33
CA GLN A 101 0.55 -3.36 10.02
C GLN A 101 0.12 -2.53 8.81
N SER A 102 -0.56 -3.13 7.84
CA SER A 102 -1.23 -2.35 6.79
C SER A 102 -2.54 -1.79 7.33
N ILE A 103 -2.74 -0.47 7.19
CA ILE A 103 -3.86 0.25 7.81
C ILE A 103 -5.03 0.45 6.83
N ASN A 104 -4.73 0.66 5.55
CA ASN A 104 -5.72 1.06 4.54
C ASN A 104 -5.94 0.02 3.44
N LEU A 105 -5.33 -1.17 3.57
CA LEU A 105 -5.73 -2.37 2.82
C LEU A 105 -6.62 -3.24 3.71
N ALA A 106 -6.99 -4.43 3.21
CA ALA A 106 -7.73 -5.42 3.99
C ALA A 106 -7.08 -5.61 5.38
N THR A 107 -7.87 -5.37 6.43
CA THR A 107 -7.38 -5.31 7.82
C THR A 107 -6.72 -6.62 8.22
N ARG A 108 -5.43 -6.56 8.53
CA ARG A 108 -4.67 -7.69 9.09
C ARG A 108 -4.13 -7.34 10.48
N PRO A 109 -3.90 -8.37 11.33
CA PRO A 109 -3.22 -8.17 12.59
C PRO A 109 -1.80 -7.64 12.35
N GLU A 110 -1.28 -6.92 13.34
CA GLU A 110 0.13 -6.54 13.37
C GLU A 110 1.01 -7.79 13.34
N ILE A 111 2.09 -7.73 12.55
CA ILE A 111 3.13 -8.76 12.51
C ILE A 111 4.45 -8.14 12.94
N PHE A 112 5.29 -8.89 13.67
CA PHE A 112 6.65 -8.45 13.98
C PHE A 112 7.59 -8.82 12.84
N LEU A 113 8.42 -7.87 12.43
CA LEU A 113 9.35 -8.06 11.33
C LEU A 113 10.30 -9.23 11.58
N SER A 114 10.64 -9.90 10.50
CA SER A 114 11.59 -10.99 10.44
C SER A 114 12.47 -10.84 9.20
N THR A 115 13.57 -11.59 9.15
CA THR A 115 14.38 -11.76 7.94
C THR A 115 13.75 -12.72 6.93
N THR A 116 12.70 -13.44 7.33
CA THR A 116 11.88 -14.29 6.45
C THR A 116 10.73 -13.48 5.84
N ASN A 117 10.34 -13.80 4.60
CA ASN A 117 9.16 -13.19 3.95
C ASN A 117 7.90 -13.40 4.79
N GLN A 118 7.20 -12.33 5.13
CA GLN A 118 5.93 -12.35 5.86
C GLN A 118 4.84 -11.66 5.04
N THR A 119 3.65 -12.23 5.04
CA THR A 119 2.50 -11.66 4.32
C THR A 119 1.90 -10.50 5.11
N LEU A 120 2.05 -9.28 4.59
CA LEU A 120 1.53 -8.05 5.19
C LEU A 120 0.06 -7.81 4.82
N SER A 121 -0.33 -8.08 3.58
CA SER A 121 -1.71 -7.96 3.11
C SER A 121 -1.96 -8.85 1.89
N THR A 122 -3.20 -9.25 1.68
CA THR A 122 -3.64 -10.04 0.52
C THR A 122 -5.03 -9.59 0.12
N GLY A 123 -5.38 -9.75 -1.15
CA GLY A 123 -6.74 -9.46 -1.59
C GLY A 123 -7.03 -9.91 -3.01
N LEU A 124 -8.27 -9.70 -3.43
CA LEU A 124 -8.71 -9.83 -4.81
C LEU A 124 -9.11 -8.44 -5.30
N ALA A 125 -8.51 -7.98 -6.40
CA ALA A 125 -8.84 -6.68 -6.97
C ALA A 125 -10.21 -6.74 -7.67
N ALA A 126 -11.25 -6.22 -7.01
CA ALA A 126 -12.60 -6.12 -7.59
C ALA A 126 -12.75 -4.97 -8.62
N ALA A 127 -11.76 -4.09 -8.70
CA ALA A 127 -11.60 -3.04 -9.70
C ALA A 127 -10.11 -2.83 -9.96
N LEU A 128 -9.75 -2.22 -11.10
CA LEU A 128 -8.40 -1.68 -11.28
C LEU A 128 -8.17 -0.59 -10.23
N PHE A 129 -7.08 -0.69 -9.47
CA PHE A 129 -6.72 0.36 -8.52
C PHE A 129 -5.23 0.63 -8.50
N SER A 130 -4.89 1.89 -8.23
CA SER A 130 -3.56 2.35 -7.83
C SER A 130 -3.75 3.13 -6.54
N ARG A 131 -3.16 2.67 -5.44
CA ARG A 131 -3.36 3.26 -4.12
C ARG A 131 -2.08 3.23 -3.31
N ASP A 132 -1.86 4.31 -2.57
CA ASP A 132 -0.82 4.36 -1.55
C ASP A 132 -1.23 3.47 -0.38
N VAL A 133 -0.30 2.64 0.07
CA VAL A 133 -0.45 1.71 1.18
C VAL A 133 0.20 2.34 2.40
N THR A 134 -0.63 2.70 3.37
CA THR A 134 -0.19 3.21 4.67
C THR A 134 0.16 2.02 5.55
N ILE A 135 1.43 1.93 5.91
CA ILE A 135 1.96 0.93 6.83
C ILE A 135 2.23 1.63 8.16
N ARG A 136 1.63 1.12 9.23
CA ARG A 136 1.98 1.46 10.60
C ARG A 136 3.22 0.67 10.99
N TYR A 137 4.25 1.38 11.43
CA TYR A 137 5.45 0.81 12.03
C TYR A 137 5.39 1.10 13.53
N ARG A 138 5.58 0.09 14.36
CA ARG A 138 5.59 0.22 15.81
C ARG A 138 6.85 -0.40 16.38
N ALA A 139 7.65 0.36 17.10
CA ALA A 139 8.66 -0.22 17.96
C ALA A 139 8.03 -0.54 19.32
N VAL A 140 8.29 -1.73 19.89
CA VAL A 140 7.67 -2.18 21.15
C VAL A 140 8.20 -1.51 22.42
N GLY A 141 9.29 -0.74 22.32
CA GLY A 141 10.02 -0.24 23.48
C GLY A 141 10.80 -1.35 24.20
N GLY A 142 11.27 -1.07 25.41
CA GLY A 142 11.97 -2.00 26.27
C GLY A 142 13.49 -2.06 26.07
N THR A 143 14.09 -3.10 26.67
CA THR A 143 15.55 -3.32 26.69
C THR A 143 16.23 -3.38 25.32
N PRO A 144 15.59 -3.78 24.20
CA PRO A 144 16.22 -3.73 22.88
C PRO A 144 16.67 -2.33 22.46
N PHE A 145 15.98 -1.29 22.95
CA PHE A 145 16.25 0.11 22.59
C PHE A 145 17.17 0.83 23.59
N LEU A 146 17.60 0.17 24.67
CA LEU A 146 18.60 0.70 25.60
C LEU A 146 20.01 0.59 25.01
N LYS A 147 20.23 1.30 23.90
CA LYS A 147 21.48 1.33 23.13
C LYS A 147 22.02 2.76 23.08
N PRO A 148 23.32 2.95 22.74
CA PRO A 148 23.87 4.28 22.52
C PRO A 148 23.02 5.08 21.52
N GLY A 149 22.90 6.39 21.74
CA GLY A 149 22.18 7.28 20.83
C GLY A 149 22.77 7.24 19.42
N GLY A 150 21.91 7.13 18.41
CA GLY A 150 22.32 7.05 17.01
C GLY A 150 21.18 6.65 16.09
N THR A 151 21.44 6.68 14.78
CA THR A 151 20.49 6.26 13.76
C THR A 151 20.71 4.80 13.42
N TYR A 152 19.80 3.94 13.88
CA TYR A 152 19.79 2.52 13.58
C TYR A 152 19.00 2.28 12.29
N THR A 153 19.61 1.63 11.30
CA THR A 153 18.97 1.41 9.99
C THR A 153 18.98 -0.06 9.60
N THR A 154 17.95 -0.47 8.86
CA THR A 154 17.89 -1.74 8.15
C THR A 154 17.20 -1.50 6.81
N THR A 155 17.37 -2.45 5.88
CA THR A 155 16.68 -2.42 4.59
C THR A 155 15.46 -3.31 4.66
N LEU A 156 14.30 -2.75 4.30
CA LEU A 156 13.08 -3.52 4.10
C LEU A 156 13.01 -4.00 2.65
N VAL A 157 12.72 -5.29 2.47
CA VAL A 157 12.38 -5.85 1.16
C VAL A 157 10.88 -6.05 1.13
N ILE A 158 10.23 -5.33 0.22
CA ILE A 158 8.80 -5.44 -0.03
C ILE A 158 8.64 -6.13 -1.37
N SER A 159 7.97 -7.27 -1.36
CA SER A 159 7.68 -8.05 -2.56
C SER A 159 6.19 -8.17 -2.77
N TYR A 160 5.80 -8.38 -4.02
CA TYR A 160 4.42 -8.63 -4.39
C TYR A 160 4.35 -9.86 -5.29
N THR A 161 3.21 -10.55 -5.21
CA THR A 161 2.92 -11.71 -6.05
C THR A 161 1.48 -11.64 -6.53
N ALA A 162 1.27 -11.85 -7.84
CA ALA A 162 -0.05 -12.18 -8.38
C ALA A 162 -0.30 -13.68 -8.17
N LEU A 163 -1.42 -14.02 -7.56
CA LEU A 163 -1.82 -15.40 -7.20
C LEU A 163 -2.72 -16.01 -8.27
#